data_AF-A0AB74KP39-F1
#
_entry.id   AF-A0AB74KP39-F1
#
_cell.length_a   1.000
_cell.length_b   1.000
_cell.length_c   1.000
_cell.angle_alpha   90.00
_cell.angle_beta   90.00
_cell.angle_gamma   90.00
#
_symmetry.space_group_name_H-M   'P 1'
#
loop_
_entity.id
_entity.type
_entity.pdbx_description
1 polymer ?
#
loop_
_entity_poly.entity_id
_entity_poly.type
_entity_poly.pdbx_seq_one_letter_code
_entity_poly.pdbx_strand_id
1 'polypeptide(L)' 'MAYRYDSDLEFLKRLSSSDLKDLFDALVYGKDGQIRDIQELTDSE' A
#
# COMPACT_ATOMS: atom_id res chain seq x y z
N MET A 1 11.05 2.33 13.22
CA MET A 1 10.05 1.58 12.46
C MET A 1 10.63 0.20 12.19
N ALA A 2 10.11 -0.84 12.86
CA ALA A 2 10.60 -2.19 12.66
C ALA A 2 9.75 -2.84 11.57
N TYR A 3 10.31 -3.01 10.38
CA TYR A 3 9.68 -3.81 9.33
C TYR A 3 9.71 -5.26 9.79
N ARG A 4 8.56 -5.78 10.22
CA ARG A 4 8.41 -7.19 10.54
C ARG A 4 8.34 -7.98 9.23
N TYR A 5 8.88 -9.18 9.25
CA TYR A 5 8.63 -10.13 8.18
C TYR A 5 7.14 -10.48 8.21
N ASP A 6 6.47 -10.23 7.10
CA ASP A 6 5.07 -10.56 6.89
C ASP A 6 4.98 -11.41 5.62
N SER A 7 4.49 -12.64 5.77
CA SER A 7 4.30 -13.56 4.65
C SER A 7 3.34 -13.00 3.61
N ASP A 8 2.38 -12.18 4.04
CA ASP A 8 1.39 -11.58 3.15
C ASP A 8 2.01 -10.47 2.30
N LEU A 9 3.21 -9.98 2.65
CA LEU A 9 3.96 -8.98 1.88
C LEU A 9 5.07 -9.58 1.00
N GLU A 10 5.27 -10.91 0.99
CA GLU A 10 6.27 -11.58 0.15
C GLU A 10 6.07 -11.31 -1.35
N PHE A 11 4.83 -11.07 -1.79
CA PHE A 11 4.52 -10.77 -3.19
C PHE A 11 5.18 -9.47 -3.68
N LEU A 12 5.45 -8.50 -2.78
CA LEU A 12 6.12 -7.24 -3.13
C LEU A 12 7.51 -7.48 -3.73
N LYS A 13 8.20 -8.57 -3.34
CA LYS A 13 9.53 -8.92 -3.87
C LYS A 13 9.49 -9.39 -5.33
N ARG A 14 8.32 -9.79 -5.82
CA ARG A 14 8.12 -10.30 -7.19
C ARG A 14 7.63 -9.22 -8.16
N LEU A 15 7.21 -8.07 -7.64
CA LEU A 15 6.70 -6.96 -8.44
C LEU A 15 7.84 -6.25 -9.16
N SER A 16 7.59 -5.87 -10.41
CA SER A 16 8.47 -4.96 -11.13
C SER A 16 8.28 -3.52 -10.63
N SER A 17 9.22 -2.62 -10.94
CA SER A 17 9.11 -1.23 -10.50
C SER A 17 7.85 -0.52 -11.00
N SER A 18 7.29 -0.94 -12.14
CA SER A 18 6.01 -0.43 -12.63
C SER A 18 4.84 -0.94 -11.79
N ASP A 19 4.82 -2.23 -11.47
CA ASP A 19 3.71 -2.81 -10.70
C ASP A 19 3.67 -2.27 -9.26
N LEU A 20 4.83 -1.96 -8.68
CA LEU A 20 4.91 -1.32 -7.37
C LEU A 20 4.30 0.08 -7.39
N LYS A 21 4.50 0.81 -8.49
CA LYS A 21 3.92 2.15 -8.68
C LYS A 21 2.40 2.06 -8.82
N ASP A 22 1.91 1.10 -9.60
CA ASP A 22 0.47 0.89 -9.77
C ASP A 22 -0.19 0.47 -8.45
N LEU A 23 0.49 -0.37 -7.65
CA LEU A 23 0.03 -0.75 -6.31
C LEU A 23 -0.03 0.46 -5.36
N PHE A 24 1.03 1.27 -5.34
CA PHE A 24 1.06 2.50 -4.55
C PHE A 24 -0.07 3.44 -4.97
N ASP A 25 -0.25 3.64 -6.28
CA ASP A 25 -1.29 4.50 -6.80
C ASP A 25 -2.69 3.98 -6.43
N ALA A 26 -2.92 2.67 -6.44
CA ALA A 26 -4.20 2.07 -6.02
C ALA A 26 -4.46 2.14 -4.50
N LEU A 27 -3.41 2.20 -3.69
CA LEU A 27 -3.50 2.35 -2.23
C LEU A 27 -3.73 3.81 -1.83
N VAL A 28 -2.98 4.72 -2.44
CA VAL A 28 -2.98 6.15 -2.11
C VAL A 28 -4.09 6.88 -2.83
N TYR A 29 -4.42 6.54 -4.07
CA TYR A 29 -5.43 7.23 -4.85
C TYR A 29 -6.71 6.42 -4.97
N GLY A 30 -7.84 7.12 -4.78
CA GLY A 30 -9.17 6.64 -5.06
C GLY A 30 -9.43 6.53 -6.56
N LYS A 31 -10.62 6.03 -6.90
CA LYS A 31 -11.07 5.85 -8.29
C LYS A 31 -11.19 7.18 -9.06
N ASP A 32 -11.24 8.26 -8.30
CA ASP A 32 -11.43 9.65 -8.63
C ASP A 32 -10.12 10.47 -8.53
N GLY A 33 -8.99 9.81 -8.29
CA GLY A 33 -7.67 10.45 -8.20
C GLY A 33 -7.46 11.27 -6.91
N GLN A 34 -8.45 11.28 -6.02
CA GLN A 34 -8.33 11.87 -4.69
C GLN A 34 -7.49 10.96 -3.80
N ILE A 35 -6.63 11.56 -2.97
CA ILE A 35 -5.86 10.82 -1.99
C ILE A 35 -6.84 10.19 -1.00
N ARG A 36 -6.83 8.85 -0.90
CA ARG A 36 -7.55 8.13 0.15
C ARG A 36 -6.93 8.52 1.48
N ASP A 37 -7.74 9.02 2.40
CA ASP A 37 -7.30 9.31 3.76
C ASP A 37 -6.97 7.99 4.47
N ILE A 38 -5.71 7.58 4.35
CA ILE A 38 -5.13 6.42 5.03
C ILE A 38 -4.93 6.65 6.54
N GLN A 39 -5.22 7.87 7.02
CA GLN A 39 -5.13 8.19 8.45
C GLN A 39 -6.21 7.48 9.27
N GLU A 40 -7.46 7.39 8.79
CA GLU A 40 -8.57 6.70 9.49
C GLU A 40 -8.37 5.18 9.62
N LEU A 41 -7.53 4.56 8.79
CA LEU A 41 -7.21 3.13 8.89
C LEU A 41 -6.25 2.79 10.06
N THR A 42 -5.69 3.81 10.71
CA THR A 42 -4.74 3.64 11.82
C THR A 42 -5.42 3.67 13.19
N ASP A 43 -6.69 4.08 13.26
CA ASP A 43 -7.49 4.09 14.49
C ASP A 43 -8.35 2.83 14.56
N SER A 44 -7.70 1.67 14.72
CA SER A 44 -8.36 0.49 15.26
C SER A 44 -7.90 0.34 16.72
N GLU A 45 -8.72 0.80 17.66
CA GLU A 45 -8.62 0.47 19.09
C GLU A 45 -8.72 -1.03 19.35
#